data_AF-A0A699Z2P3-F1
#
_entry.id   AF-A0A699Z2P3-F1
#
_cell.length_a   1.000
_cell.length_b   1.000
_cell.length_c   1.000
_cell.angle_alpha   90.00
_cell.angle_beta   90.00
_cell.angle_gamma   90.00
#
_symmetry.space_group_name_H-M   'P 1'
#
loop_
_entity.id
_entity.type
_entity.pdbx_description
1 polymer ?
#
loop_
_entity_poly.entity_id
_entity_poly.type
_entity_poly.pdbx_seq_one_letter_code
_entity_poly.pdbx_strand_id
1 'polypeptide(L)'
;MRKKVDSRIRTLVENCVKLRQRALMVIIGDKAREQVVNLHYMLSKASVKARPTVLWCYKKDLYLSSNRKKRVKQIKKMAARGLLDPEKEDPFALFVASTSI
;
A
#
# COMPACT_ATOMS: atom_id res chain seq x y z
N MET A 1 11.72 -2.83 -15.20
CA MET A 1 12.59 -3.95 -14.78
C MET A 1 12.13 -4.47 -13.42
N ARG A 2 11.63 -5.70 -13.34
CA ARG A 2 11.26 -6.33 -12.06
C ARG A 2 12.53 -6.75 -11.33
N LYS A 3 12.68 -6.35 -10.06
CA LYS A 3 13.83 -6.73 -9.22
C LYS A 3 13.38 -7.79 -8.23
N LYS A 4 14.20 -8.83 -8.04
CA LYS A 4 13.97 -9.81 -6.98
C LYS A 4 14.25 -9.12 -5.64
N VAL A 5 13.25 -9.11 -4.77
CA VAL A 5 13.40 -8.65 -3.39
C VAL A 5 14.10 -9.75 -2.59
N ASP A 6 14.92 -9.34 -1.63
CA ASP A 6 15.58 -10.25 -0.71
C ASP A 6 14.55 -11.12 0.05
N SER A 7 14.78 -12.43 0.09
CA SER A 7 13.85 -13.38 0.69
C SER A 7 13.68 -13.19 2.20
N ARG A 8 14.66 -12.56 2.88
CA ARG A 8 14.62 -12.31 4.33
C ARG A 8 13.38 -11.54 4.76
N ILE A 9 12.90 -10.60 3.93
CA ILE A 9 11.70 -9.81 4.23
C ILE A 9 10.46 -10.71 4.28
N ARG A 10 10.30 -11.59 3.29
CA ARG A 10 9.19 -12.53 3.22
C ARG A 10 9.23 -13.53 4.37
N THR A 11 10.41 -14.12 4.62
CA THR A 11 10.61 -15.06 5.73
C THR A 11 10.32 -14.42 7.09
N LEU A 12 10.73 -13.17 7.31
CA LEU A 12 10.43 -12.43 8.54
C LEU A 12 8.91 -12.27 8.73
N VAL A 13 8.19 -11.82 7.70
CA VAL A 13 6.72 -11.64 7.77
C VAL A 13 6.02 -12.96 8.08
N GLU A 14 6.36 -14.03 7.37
CA GLU A 14 5.76 -15.35 7.55
C GLU A 14 6.03 -15.91 8.96
N ASN A 15 7.26 -15.75 9.47
CA ASN A 15 7.62 -16.17 10.81
C ASN A 15 6.91 -15.36 11.89
N CYS A 16 6.82 -14.04 11.75
CA CYS A 16 6.10 -13.20 12.69
C CYS A 16 4.61 -13.55 12.77
N VAL A 17 3.96 -13.87 11.65
CA VAL A 17 2.57 -14.35 11.65
C VAL A 17 2.44 -15.69 12.37
N LYS A 18 3.32 -16.66 12.08
CA LYS A 18 3.32 -18.00 12.71
C LYS A 18 3.55 -17.92 14.22
N LEU A 19 4.52 -17.11 14.65
CA LEU A 19 4.91 -16.95 16.06
C LEU A 19 4.07 -15.91 16.80
N ARG A 20 3.10 -15.26 16.13
CA ARG A 20 2.29 -14.14 16.68
C ARG A 20 3.14 -13.00 17.24
N GLN A 21 4.23 -12.68 16.56
CA GLN A 21 5.13 -11.59 16.89
C GLN A 21 4.88 -10.37 16.02
N ARG A 22 5.23 -9.19 16.54
CA ARG A 22 5.16 -7.92 15.79
C ARG A 22 6.54 -7.63 15.20
N ALA A 23 6.58 -7.29 13.91
CA ALA A 23 7.77 -6.80 13.24
C ALA A 23 7.73 -5.28 13.10
N LEU A 24 8.89 -4.65 13.25
CA LEU A 24 9.10 -3.25 12.90
C LEU A 24 9.93 -3.20 11.61
N MET A 25 9.48 -2.39 10.65
CA MET A 25 10.18 -2.18 9.39
C MET A 25 10.38 -0.68 9.16
N VAL A 26 11.58 -0.29 8.74
CA VAL A 26 11.93 1.08 8.37
C VAL A 26 12.26 1.10 6.88
N ILE A 27 11.55 1.92 6.11
CA ILE A 27 11.73 2.05 4.66
C ILE A 27 12.33 3.41 4.39
N ILE A 28 13.46 3.43 3.68
CA ILE A 28 14.18 4.65 3.32
C ILE A 28 14.12 4.83 1.80
N GLY A 29 13.69 6.00 1.33
CA GLY A 29 13.70 6.39 -0.07
C GLY A 29 12.41 7.03 -0.56
N ASP A 30 12.51 7.75 -1.68
CA ASP A 30 11.41 8.59 -2.22
C ASP A 30 10.17 7.78 -2.62
N LYS A 31 10.38 6.51 -3.00
CA LYS A 31 9.30 5.58 -3.40
C LYS A 31 8.86 4.63 -2.28
N ALA A 32 9.16 4.95 -1.02
CA ALA A 32 8.79 4.11 0.13
C ALA A 32 7.29 3.79 0.18
N ARG A 33 6.45 4.74 -0.23
CA ARG A 33 4.99 4.59 -0.31
C ARG A 33 4.53 3.38 -1.13
N GLU A 34 5.14 3.18 -2.31
CA GLU A 34 4.82 2.04 -3.18
C GLU A 34 5.22 0.71 -2.52
N GLN A 35 6.29 0.74 -1.71
CA GLN A 35 6.76 -0.45 -1.00
C GLN A 35 5.85 -0.85 0.18
N VAL A 36 5.15 0.10 0.80
CA VAL A 36 4.14 -0.19 1.82
C VAL A 36 3.02 -1.08 1.25
N VAL A 37 2.62 -0.86 0.00
CA VAL A 37 1.62 -1.69 -0.70
C VAL A 37 2.10 -3.14 -0.84
N ASN A 38 3.37 -3.32 -1.22
CA ASN A 38 3.98 -4.65 -1.36
C ASN A 38 4.07 -5.38 -0.02
N LEU A 39 4.42 -4.68 1.06
CA LEU A 39 4.45 -5.25 2.42
C LEU A 39 3.06 -5.66 2.91
N HIS A 40 2.05 -4.81 2.70
CA HIS A 40 0.67 -5.14 3.04
C HIS A 40 0.17 -6.36 2.26
N TYR A 41 0.54 -6.47 0.98
CA TYR A 41 0.23 -7.64 0.16
C TYR A 41 0.89 -8.91 0.73
N MET A 42 2.17 -8.85 1.09
CA MET A 42 2.88 -9.98 1.71
C MET A 42 2.21 -10.41 3.02
N LEU A 43 1.86 -9.46 3.90
CA LEU A 43 1.15 -9.75 5.14
C LEU A 43 -0.24 -10.35 4.89
N SER A 44 -0.98 -9.80 3.93
CA SER A 44 -2.31 -10.29 3.55
C SER A 44 -2.26 -11.72 2.98
N LYS A 45 -1.15 -12.10 2.32
CA LYS A 45 -0.93 -13.46 1.82
C LYS A 45 -0.46 -14.43 2.91
N ALA A 46 0.33 -13.97 3.87
CA ALA A 46 0.81 -14.79 4.99
C ALA A 46 -0.28 -15.04 6.03
N SER A 47 -1.23 -14.11 6.20
CA SER A 47 -2.39 -14.25 7.09
C SER A 47 -3.51 -15.04 6.40
N VAL A 48 -3.97 -16.14 7.01
CA VAL A 48 -5.14 -16.91 6.55
C VAL A 48 -6.47 -16.23 6.93
N LYS A 49 -6.42 -15.17 7.74
CA LYS A 49 -7.59 -14.40 8.19
C LYS A 49 -7.99 -13.29 7.20
N ALA A 50 -9.12 -12.65 7.50
CA ALA A 50 -9.56 -11.42 6.85
C ALA A 50 -8.43 -10.41 6.66
N ARG A 51 -8.52 -9.64 5.57
CA ARG A 51 -7.50 -8.65 5.18
C ARG A 51 -7.21 -7.69 6.33
N PRO A 52 -5.94 -7.49 6.73
CA PRO A 52 -5.60 -6.68 7.89
C PRO A 52 -5.97 -5.21 7.68
N THR A 53 -6.54 -4.60 8.71
CA THR A 53 -6.75 -3.14 8.79
C THR A 53 -5.42 -2.43 8.96
N VAL A 54 -5.35 -1.18 8.49
CA VAL A 54 -4.12 -0.38 8.53
C VAL A 54 -4.40 0.90 9.29
N LEU A 55 -3.54 1.25 10.24
CA LEU A 55 -3.53 2.58 10.85
C LEU A 55 -2.55 3.47 10.09
N TRP A 56 -3.01 4.60 9.56
CA TRP A 56 -2.17 5.55 8.82
C TRP A 56 -1.99 6.86 9.60
N CYS A 57 -0.82 7.03 10.21
CA CYS A 57 -0.46 8.23 10.95
C CYS A 57 0.31 9.22 10.06
N TYR A 58 -0.09 10.49 10.08
CA TYR A 58 0.58 11.56 9.33
C TYR A 58 0.43 12.88 10.08
N LYS A 59 1.40 13.80 9.92
CA LYS A 59 1.38 15.11 10.61
C LYS A 59 0.56 16.16 9.87
N LYS A 60 0.76 16.30 8.56
CA LYS A 60 0.11 17.34 7.73
C LYS A 60 -0.35 16.78 6.38
N ASP A 61 0.56 16.21 5.61
CA ASP A 61 0.28 15.89 4.21
C ASP A 61 -0.09 14.42 3.99
N LEU A 62 -1.14 14.24 3.19
CA LEU A 62 -1.54 12.97 2.58
C LEU A 62 -1.42 13.10 1.07
N TYR A 63 -0.82 12.10 0.42
CA TYR A 63 -0.75 12.04 -1.04
C TYR A 63 -2.13 11.88 -1.71
N LEU A 64 -3.11 11.33 -0.99
CA LEU A 64 -4.49 11.17 -1.46
C LEU A 64 -5.45 11.64 -0.36
N SER A 65 -6.51 12.34 -0.76
CA SER A 65 -7.57 12.73 0.17
C SER A 65 -8.17 11.49 0.85
N SER A 66 -8.21 11.52 2.18
CA SER A 66 -8.92 10.54 3.01
C SER A 66 -10.42 10.48 2.64
N ASN A 67 -11.01 11.62 2.27
CA ASN A 67 -12.38 11.69 1.78
C ASN A 67 -12.53 11.04 0.39
N ARG A 68 -13.31 9.96 0.32
CA ARG A 68 -13.59 9.18 -0.91
C ARG A 68 -14.21 10.02 -2.02
N LYS A 69 -15.18 10.91 -1.72
CA LYS A 69 -15.84 11.75 -2.73
C LYS A 69 -14.84 12.73 -3.36
N LYS A 70 -14.00 13.37 -2.55
CA LYS A 70 -12.94 14.27 -3.04
C LYS A 70 -11.94 13.54 -3.95
N ARG A 71 -11.55 12.31 -3.56
CA ARG A 71 -10.63 11.46 -4.34
C ARG A 71 -11.18 11.11 -5.72
N VAL A 72 -12.42 10.63 -5.78
CA VAL A 72 -13.08 10.28 -7.06
C VAL A 72 -13.19 11.51 -7.97
N LYS A 73 -13.49 12.69 -7.41
CA LYS A 73 -13.52 13.95 -8.18
C LYS A 73 -12.14 14.32 -8.74
N GLN A 74 -11.07 14.15 -7.97
CA GLN A 74 -9.70 14.37 -8.44
C GLN A 74 -9.33 13.41 -9.59
N ILE A 75 -9.61 12.12 -9.44
CA ILE A 75 -9.33 11.10 -10.47
C ILE A 75 -10.09 11.43 -11.77
N LYS A 76 -11.39 11.73 -11.69
CA LYS A 76 -12.19 12.14 -12.86
C LYS A 76 -11.62 13.38 -13.55
N LYS A 77 -11.16 14.37 -12.78
CA LYS A 77 -10.55 15.58 -13.33
C LYS A 77 -9.21 15.30 -14.01
N MET A 78 -8.40 14.40 -13.48
CA MET A 78 -7.14 13.98 -14.11
C MET A 78 -7.38 13.17 -15.39
N ALA A 79 -8.36 12.25 -15.37
CA ALA A 79 -8.78 11.49 -16.54
C ALA A 79 -9.28 12.40 -17.67
N ALA A 80 -10.14 13.38 -17.36
CA ALA A 80 -10.64 14.35 -18.34
C ALA A 80 -9.54 15.23 -18.95
N ARG A 81 -8.38 15.36 -18.29
CA ARG A 81 -7.20 16.09 -18.78
C ARG A 81 -6.22 15.21 -19.56
N GLY A 82 -6.51 13.92 -19.73
CA GLY A 82 -5.59 12.97 -20.34
C GLY A 82 -4.33 12.69 -19.52
N LEU A 83 -4.34 13.03 -18.22
CA LEU A 83 -3.21 12.85 -17.30
C LEU A 83 -3.24 11.49 -16.58
N LEU A 84 -4.25 10.66 -16.86
CA LEU A 84 -4.34 9.29 -16.38
C LEU A 84 -4.06 8.35 -17.54
N ASP A 85 -3.11 7.45 -17.35
CA ASP A 85 -2.86 6.33 -18.25
C ASP A 85 -3.87 5.21 -17.90
N PRO A 86 -4.85 4.92 -18.77
CA PRO A 86 -5.88 3.92 -18.48
C PRO A 86 -5.32 2.49 -18.36
N GLU A 87 -4.10 2.22 -18.83
CA GLU A 87 -3.44 0.91 -18.69
C GLU A 87 -2.60 0.79 -17.42
N LYS A 88 -2.25 1.91 -16.76
CA LYS A 88 -1.45 1.93 -15.53
C LYS A 88 -2.26 2.42 -14.34
N GLU A 89 -2.91 1.48 -13.66
CA GLU A 89 -3.46 1.76 -12.34
C GLU A 89 -2.34 1.93 -11.30
N ASP A 90 -2.37 3.03 -10.55
CA ASP A 90 -1.45 3.28 -9.43
C ASP A 90 -1.70 2.25 -8.31
N PRO A 91 -0.73 1.38 -7.97
CA PRO A 91 -0.88 0.39 -6.90
C PRO A 91 -1.26 1.01 -5.56
N PHE A 92 -0.81 2.24 -5.28
CA PHE A 92 -1.17 2.94 -4.06
C PHE A 92 -2.63 3.38 -4.06
N ALA A 93 -3.16 3.84 -5.20
CA ALA A 93 -4.57 4.20 -5.31
C ALA A 93 -5.48 2.98 -5.07
N LEU A 94 -5.12 1.82 -5.64
CA LEU A 94 -5.81 0.55 -5.40
C LEU A 94 -5.74 0.10 -3.93
N PHE A 95 -4.59 0.26 -3.30
CA PHE A 95 -4.41 -0.02 -1.88
C PHE A 95 -5.36 0.80 -1.01
N VAL A 96 -5.40 2.13 -1.21
CA VAL A 96 -6.29 3.04 -0.44
C VAL A 96 -7.77 2.86 -0.81
N ALA A 97 -8.09 2.30 -1.98
CA ALA A 97 -9.46 1.98 -2.36
C ALA A 97 -9.98 0.67 -1.76
N SER A 98 -9.09 -0.33 -1.61
CA SER A 98 -9.46 -1.70 -1.25
C SER A 98 -9.16 -2.09 0.20
N THR A 99 -8.43 -1.25 0.92
CA THR A 99 -8.02 -1.50 2.31
C THR A 99 -8.80 -0.57 3.25
N SER A 100 -9.17 -1.09 4.42
CA SER A 100 -9.67 -0.27 5.51
C SER A 100 -8.48 0.43 6.18
N ILE A 101 -8.36 1.73 5.93
CA ILE A 101 -7.30 2.64 6.40
C ILE A 101 -7.95 3.75 7.24
#